data_AF-A0A2D4GP27-F1
#
_entry.id   AF-A0A2D4GP27-F1
#
_cell.length_a   1.000
_cell.length_b   1.000
_cell.length_c   1.000
_cell.angle_alpha   90.00
_cell.angle_beta   90.00
_cell.angle_gamma   90.00
#
_symmetry.space_group_name_H-M   'P 1'
#
loop_
_entity.id
_entity.type
_entity.pdbx_description
1 polymer ?
#
loop_
_entity_poly.entity_id
_entity_poly.type
_entity_poly.pdbx_seq_one_letter_code
_entity_poly.pdbx_strand_id
1 'polypeptide(L)'
;EGEGGTIVGSTILAQVDLVRRSLRSVTSRPMEDPGRQSRSSPGPSATPGPSITPTCRVEIERQRLRGEHLSNRVISTILAARRPSTNRIYNATWNTFCKWCKKMAIDPTSPSVAQILEFLQEELDKGLSPNTLRHQVAALATV
;
A
#
# COMPACT_ATOMS: atom_id res chain seq x y z
N GLU A 1 -17.96 -40.60 -41.84
CA GLU A 1 -19.19 -39.77 -41.84
C GLU A 1 -19.88 -40.07 -40.51
N GLY A 2 -20.17 -39.18 -39.58
CA GLY A 2 -20.24 -37.72 -39.57
C GLY A 2 -21.43 -37.34 -38.70
N GLU A 3 -21.38 -37.61 -37.39
CA GLU A 3 -22.45 -37.22 -36.45
C GLU A 3 -21.94 -36.18 -35.47
N GLY A 4 -22.36 -34.93 -35.72
CA GLY A 4 -22.06 -33.75 -34.93
C GLY A 4 -22.89 -33.72 -33.66
N GLY A 5 -22.21 -33.74 -32.52
CA GLY A 5 -22.79 -33.42 -31.22
C GLY A 5 -23.01 -31.91 -31.09
N THR A 6 -24.27 -31.50 -31.09
CA THR A 6 -24.72 -30.14 -30.77
C THR A 6 -24.52 -29.88 -29.28
N ILE A 7 -23.44 -29.19 -28.90
CA ILE A 7 -23.28 -28.67 -27.55
C ILE A 7 -24.02 -27.32 -27.49
N VAL A 8 -25.20 -27.34 -26.91
CA VAL A 8 -25.94 -26.13 -26.51
C VAL A 8 -25.11 -25.40 -25.46
N GLY A 9 -24.56 -24.26 -25.86
CA GLY A 9 -23.88 -23.32 -24.98
C GLY A 9 -24.88 -22.75 -23.96
N SER A 10 -24.70 -23.09 -22.69
CA SER A 10 -25.37 -22.42 -21.58
C SER A 10 -24.51 -21.26 -21.10
N THR A 11 -25.00 -20.05 -21.34
CA THR A 11 -24.44 -18.80 -20.86
C THR A 11 -24.62 -18.73 -19.33
N ILE A 12 -23.57 -19.02 -18.57
CA ILE A 12 -23.55 -18.78 -17.13
C ILE A 12 -23.45 -17.26 -16.89
N LEU A 13 -24.59 -16.65 -16.61
CA LEU A 13 -24.69 -15.28 -16.09
C LEU A 13 -24.41 -15.31 -14.58
N ALA A 14 -23.40 -14.56 -14.13
CA ALA A 14 -23.13 -14.37 -12.71
C ALA A 14 -24.18 -13.42 -12.10
N GLN A 15 -24.90 -13.89 -11.09
CA GLN A 15 -25.77 -13.02 -10.28
C GLN A 15 -24.96 -12.30 -9.21
N VAL A 16 -25.20 -10.99 -9.07
CA VAL A 16 -24.68 -10.17 -7.97
C VAL A 16 -25.65 -10.30 -6.80
N ASP A 17 -25.21 -11.00 -5.76
CA ASP A 17 -25.93 -11.05 -4.49
C ASP A 17 -25.68 -9.75 -3.70
N LEU A 18 -26.67 -8.86 -3.72
CA LEU A 18 -26.66 -7.61 -2.95
C LEU A 18 -27.08 -7.91 -1.51
N VAL A 19 -26.12 -8.29 -0.67
CA VAL A 19 -26.37 -8.38 0.79
C VAL A 19 -26.62 -6.98 1.34
N ARG A 20 -27.89 -6.70 1.69
CA ARG A 20 -28.33 -5.53 2.45
C ARG A 20 -27.64 -5.52 3.82
N ARG A 21 -26.65 -4.65 4.00
CA ARG A 21 -26.04 -4.40 5.31
C ARG A 21 -27.05 -3.63 6.18
N SER A 22 -27.59 -4.31 7.19
CA SER A 22 -28.39 -3.68 8.25
C SER A 22 -27.56 -2.62 8.98
N LEU A 23 -28.01 -1.36 8.93
CA LEU A 23 -27.50 -0.26 9.73
C LEU A 23 -27.83 -0.52 11.20
N ARG A 24 -26.91 -1.12 11.95
CA ARG A 24 -26.98 -1.09 13.41
C ARG A 24 -26.53 0.29 13.87
N SER A 25 -27.51 1.14 14.12
CA SER A 25 -27.35 2.39 14.87
C SER A 25 -26.84 2.05 16.27
N VAL A 26 -25.60 2.43 16.58
CA VAL A 26 -25.09 2.42 17.95
C VAL A 26 -25.13 3.85 18.44
N THR A 27 -26.20 4.17 19.18
CA THR A 27 -26.36 5.42 19.91
C THR A 27 -25.36 5.44 21.07
N SER A 28 -24.24 6.15 20.92
CA SER A 28 -23.35 6.46 22.03
C SER A 28 -23.87 7.72 22.74
N ARG A 29 -24.23 7.59 24.02
CA ARG A 29 -24.63 8.70 24.89
C ARG A 29 -23.42 9.61 25.17
N PRO A 30 -23.53 10.95 25.15
CA PRO A 30 -22.48 11.81 25.66
C PRO A 30 -22.52 11.81 27.19
N MET A 31 -21.37 11.59 27.82
CA MET A 31 -21.12 11.86 29.23
C MET A 31 -20.62 13.30 29.32
N GLU A 32 -21.34 14.14 30.06
CA GLU A 32 -20.89 15.48 30.44
C GLU A 32 -19.75 15.34 31.47
N ASP A 33 -18.61 15.97 31.20
CA ASP A 33 -17.54 16.18 32.18
C ASP A 33 -17.24 17.69 32.23
N PRO A 34 -17.33 18.34 33.40
CA PRO A 34 -17.06 19.76 33.52
C PRO A 34 -15.58 19.98 33.89
N GLY A 35 -14.93 20.92 33.19
CA GLY A 35 -13.96 21.76 33.87
C GLY A 35 -12.66 22.04 33.13
N ARG A 36 -12.32 23.33 33.19
CA ARG A 36 -10.97 23.89 33.14
C ARG A 36 -10.43 24.21 31.73
N GLN A 37 -10.98 25.29 31.19
CA GLN A 37 -10.26 26.13 30.25
C GLN A 37 -9.08 26.80 30.97
N SER A 38 -7.88 26.29 30.76
CA SER A 38 -6.67 27.09 30.82
C SER A 38 -5.77 26.59 29.69
N ARG A 39 -5.85 27.25 28.54
CA ARG A 39 -4.93 26.99 27.43
C ARG A 39 -4.00 28.19 27.34
N SER A 40 -2.80 27.93 27.85
CA SER A 40 -1.62 28.76 27.76
C SER A 40 -1.33 29.20 26.33
N SER A 41 -0.78 30.39 26.23
CA SER A 41 -0.36 31.13 25.03
C SER A 41 0.44 30.30 24.02
N PRO A 42 0.35 30.60 22.71
CA PRO A 42 1.10 29.90 21.68
C PRO A 42 2.58 30.34 21.70
N GLY A 43 3.46 29.42 22.11
CA GLY A 43 4.91 29.49 21.85
C GLY A 43 5.23 29.10 20.41
N PRO A 44 6.35 29.59 19.85
CA PRO A 44 6.56 29.69 18.41
C PRO A 44 6.69 28.32 17.73
N SER A 45 6.14 28.26 16.52
CA SER A 45 6.21 27.13 15.59
C SER A 45 7.62 26.58 15.49
N ALA A 46 7.89 25.49 16.19
CA ALA A 46 9.01 24.63 15.89
C ALA A 46 8.72 23.99 14.53
N THR A 47 9.39 24.49 13.49
CA THR A 47 9.51 23.81 12.21
C THR A 47 9.87 22.36 12.49
N PRO A 48 9.11 21.37 11.98
CA PRO A 48 9.59 20.00 11.97
C PRO A 48 10.86 20.00 11.14
N GLY A 49 12.02 19.93 11.79
CA GLY A 49 13.30 19.69 11.13
C GLY A 49 13.16 18.42 10.27
N PRO A 50 14.03 18.24 9.26
CA PRO A 50 13.97 17.09 8.39
C PRO A 50 14.23 15.85 9.24
N SER A 51 13.16 15.27 9.78
CA SER A 51 13.18 13.94 10.31
C SER A 51 13.60 13.11 9.11
N ILE A 52 14.78 12.50 9.21
CA ILE A 52 15.26 11.46 8.31
C ILE A 52 14.32 10.28 8.51
N THR A 53 13.09 10.47 8.03
CA THR A 53 12.08 9.44 7.95
C THR A 53 12.58 8.46 6.92
N PRO A 54 12.36 7.15 7.10
CA PRO A 54 12.52 6.20 6.01
C PRO A 54 11.84 6.80 4.79
N THR A 55 12.61 7.08 3.74
CA THR A 55 12.12 7.82 2.57
C THR A 55 10.82 7.17 2.14
N CYS A 56 9.72 7.92 2.27
CA CYS A 56 8.39 7.39 2.01
C CYS A 56 8.40 6.78 0.60
N ARG A 57 7.94 5.53 0.43
CA ARG A 57 7.93 4.84 -0.88
C ARG A 57 7.38 5.73 -1.98
N VAL A 58 6.32 6.47 -1.66
CA VAL A 58 5.65 7.42 -2.55
C VAL A 58 6.58 8.55 -3.01
N GLU A 59 7.48 9.02 -2.15
CA GLU A 59 8.47 10.03 -2.50
C GLU A 59 9.57 9.44 -3.39
N ILE A 60 10.03 8.22 -3.13
CA ILE A 60 11.01 7.53 -4.00
C ILE A 60 10.42 7.35 -5.41
N GLU A 61 9.21 6.82 -5.48
CA GLU A 61 8.47 6.67 -6.73
C GLU A 61 8.26 8.03 -7.42
N ARG A 62 7.95 9.09 -6.67
CA ARG A 62 7.84 10.46 -7.21
C ARG A 62 9.17 10.92 -7.83
N GLN A 63 10.30 10.70 -7.17
CA GLN A 63 11.61 11.07 -7.70
C GLN A 63 11.97 10.26 -8.94
N ARG A 64 11.69 8.95 -8.95
CA ARG A 64 11.85 8.06 -10.11
C ARG A 64 11.07 8.59 -11.32
N LEU A 65 9.78 8.91 -11.12
CA LEU A 65 8.91 9.44 -12.18
C LEU A 65 9.33 10.84 -12.65
N ARG A 66 9.92 11.67 -11.77
CA ARG A 66 10.55 12.94 -12.18
C ARG A 66 11.78 12.73 -13.04
N GLY A 67 12.59 11.71 -12.73
CA GLY A 67 13.72 11.28 -13.56
C GLY A 67 13.28 10.81 -14.96
N GLU A 68 12.06 10.30 -15.10
CA GLU A 68 11.43 9.97 -16.39
C GLU A 68 10.85 11.21 -17.12
N HIS A 69 11.13 12.43 -16.66
CA HIS A 69 10.63 13.69 -17.24
C HIS A 69 9.10 13.84 -17.29
N LEU A 70 8.36 13.13 -16.44
CA LEU A 70 6.91 13.27 -16.33
C LEU A 70 6.52 14.58 -15.62
N SER A 71 5.42 15.19 -16.06
CA SER A 71 4.92 16.40 -15.41
C SER A 71 4.42 16.12 -13.98
N ASN A 72 4.57 17.08 -13.07
CA ASN A 72 4.09 16.95 -11.69
C ASN A 72 2.58 16.62 -11.61
N ARG A 73 1.78 17.08 -12.58
CA ARG A 73 0.35 16.75 -12.68
C ARG A 73 0.14 15.27 -12.97
N VAL A 74 0.85 14.73 -13.96
CA VAL A 74 0.80 13.30 -14.32
C VAL A 74 1.26 12.44 -13.14
N ILE A 75 2.38 12.82 -12.49
CA ILE A 75 2.89 12.11 -11.31
C ILE A 75 1.85 12.08 -10.19
N SER A 76 1.21 13.22 -9.90
CA SER A 76 0.17 13.29 -8.87
C SER A 76 -1.01 12.38 -9.19
N THR A 77 -1.43 12.33 -10.47
CA THR A 77 -2.48 11.41 -10.92
C THR A 77 -2.07 9.94 -10.74
N ILE A 78 -0.85 9.55 -11.13
CA ILE A 78 -0.35 8.17 -10.97
C ILE A 78 -0.36 7.77 -9.48
N LEU A 79 0.16 8.62 -8.61
CA LEU A 79 0.23 8.35 -7.18
C LEU A 79 -1.17 8.31 -6.53
N ALA A 80 -2.10 9.15 -6.98
CA ALA A 80 -3.48 9.22 -6.48
C ALA A 80 -4.41 8.13 -7.05
N ALA A 81 -4.10 7.55 -8.22
CA ALA A 81 -4.92 6.54 -8.86
C ALA A 81 -4.99 5.22 -8.07
N ARG A 82 -4.05 4.99 -7.14
CA ARG A 82 -4.06 3.81 -6.29
C ARG A 82 -5.01 3.98 -5.12
N ARG A 83 -5.78 2.92 -4.83
CA ARG A 83 -6.65 2.87 -3.65
C ARG A 83 -5.81 3.09 -2.37
N PRO A 84 -6.31 3.83 -1.36
CA PRO A 84 -5.58 4.06 -0.10
C PRO A 84 -5.15 2.76 0.59
N SER A 85 -5.96 1.70 0.50
CA SER A 85 -5.62 0.38 1.03
C SER A 85 -4.37 -0.22 0.35
N THR A 86 -4.26 -0.12 -0.97
CA THR A 86 -3.09 -0.57 -1.73
C THR A 86 -1.85 0.23 -1.33
N ASN A 87 -1.96 1.55 -1.23
CA ASN A 87 -0.83 2.38 -0.78
C ASN A 87 -0.36 2.01 0.63
N ARG A 88 -1.29 1.69 1.56
CA ARG A 88 -0.91 1.21 2.90
C ARG A 88 -0.14 -0.11 2.86
N ILE A 89 -0.60 -1.07 2.06
CA ILE A 89 0.10 -2.37 1.88
C ILE A 89 1.48 -2.14 1.29
N TYR A 90 1.58 -1.33 0.24
CA TYR A 90 2.85 -1.07 -0.44
C TYR A 90 3.85 -0.33 0.47
N ASN A 91 3.40 0.66 1.24
CA ASN A 91 4.24 1.33 2.23
C ASN A 91 4.69 0.36 3.35
N ALA A 92 3.81 -0.53 3.80
CA ALA A 92 4.18 -1.54 4.80
C ALA A 92 5.25 -2.50 4.26
N THR A 93 5.06 -3.02 3.03
CA THR A 93 6.08 -3.84 2.35
C THR A 93 7.39 -3.10 2.22
N TRP A 94 7.36 -1.85 1.73
CA TRP A 94 8.58 -1.06 1.56
C TRP A 94 9.33 -0.86 2.87
N ASN A 95 8.62 -0.60 3.97
CA ASN A 95 9.22 -0.48 5.29
C ASN A 95 9.85 -1.80 5.76
N THR A 96 9.20 -2.95 5.54
CA THR A 96 9.76 -4.26 5.85
C THR A 96 11.03 -4.51 5.02
N PHE A 97 10.98 -4.23 3.72
CA PHE A 97 12.13 -4.36 2.84
C PHE A 97 13.29 -3.44 3.24
N CYS A 98 13.05 -2.18 3.57
CA CYS A 98 14.08 -1.26 4.07
C CYS A 98 14.73 -1.75 5.37
N LYS A 99 13.95 -2.35 6.28
CA LYS A 99 14.51 -2.95 7.51
C LYS A 99 15.40 -4.15 7.19
N TRP A 100 14.97 -4.99 6.25
CA TRP A 100 15.75 -6.13 5.78
C TRP A 100 17.05 -5.67 5.10
N CYS A 101 16.98 -4.68 4.21
CA CYS A 101 18.16 -4.08 3.56
C CYS A 101 19.16 -3.53 4.59
N LYS A 102 18.68 -2.85 5.64
CA LYS A 102 19.53 -2.38 6.74
C LYS A 102 20.24 -3.52 7.47
N LYS A 103 19.56 -4.64 7.70
CA LYS A 103 20.16 -5.84 8.31
C LYS A 103 21.24 -6.45 7.42
N MET A 104 21.04 -6.43 6.10
CA MET A 104 21.95 -7.01 5.12
C MET A 104 23.00 -6.02 4.56
N ALA A 105 23.02 -4.77 5.06
CA ALA A 105 23.87 -3.68 4.58
C ALA A 105 23.72 -3.43 3.06
N ILE A 106 22.49 -3.49 2.55
CA ILE A 106 22.12 -3.24 1.15
C ILE A 106 21.46 -1.87 1.01
N ASP A 107 21.70 -1.18 -0.10
CA ASP A 107 20.93 0.02 -0.45
C ASP A 107 19.51 -0.38 -0.91
N PRO A 108 18.44 0.04 -0.20
CA PRO A 108 17.08 -0.30 -0.60
C PRO A 108 16.67 0.28 -1.95
N THR A 109 17.30 1.36 -2.44
CA THR A 109 16.93 1.97 -3.73
C THR A 109 17.59 1.32 -4.95
N SER A 110 18.64 0.53 -4.73
CA SER A 110 19.40 -0.13 -5.81
C SER A 110 19.73 -1.60 -5.50
N PRO A 111 18.75 -2.44 -5.09
CA PRO A 111 19.00 -3.85 -4.82
C PRO A 111 19.22 -4.64 -6.11
N SER A 112 20.07 -5.66 -6.06
CA SER A 112 20.18 -6.65 -7.13
C SER A 112 18.96 -7.58 -7.16
N VAL A 113 18.68 -8.19 -8.30
CA VAL A 113 17.60 -9.19 -8.42
C VAL A 113 17.79 -10.34 -7.43
N ALA A 114 19.02 -10.80 -7.23
CA ALA A 114 19.33 -11.84 -6.26
C ALA A 114 18.97 -11.42 -4.82
N GLN A 115 19.22 -10.17 -4.45
CA GLN A 115 18.88 -9.64 -3.12
C GLN A 115 17.35 -9.54 -2.93
N ILE A 116 16.61 -9.14 -3.98
CA ILE A 116 15.15 -9.15 -3.93
C ILE A 116 14.63 -10.58 -3.75
N LEU A 117 15.21 -11.55 -4.46
CA LEU A 117 14.81 -12.95 -4.35
C LEU A 117 15.12 -13.53 -2.96
N GLU A 118 16.27 -13.19 -2.37
CA GLU A 118 16.63 -13.59 -1.01
C GLU A 118 15.62 -13.04 0.02
N PHE A 119 15.25 -11.76 -0.11
CA PHE A 119 14.21 -11.17 0.72
C PHE A 119 12.87 -11.89 0.58
N LEU A 120 12.43 -12.18 -0.65
CA LEU A 120 11.16 -12.88 -0.89
C LEU A 120 11.19 -14.32 -0.37
N GLN A 121 12.34 -14.98 -0.46
CA GLN A 121 12.54 -16.31 0.12
C GLN A 121 12.39 -16.26 1.64
N GLU A 122 13.04 -15.31 2.33
CA GLU A 122 12.87 -15.14 3.78
C GLU A 122 11.42 -14.86 4.19
N GLU A 123 10.68 -14.09 3.40
CA GLU A 123 9.25 -13.83 3.66
C GLU A 123 8.40 -15.10 3.43
N LEU A 124 8.73 -15.92 2.44
CA LEU A 124 8.10 -17.22 2.21
C LEU A 124 8.38 -18.18 3.38
N ASP A 125 9.61 -18.24 3.86
CA ASP A 125 10.04 -19.08 4.98
C ASP A 125 9.37 -18.68 6.31
N LYS A 126 9.00 -17.39 6.45
CA LYS A 126 8.16 -16.90 7.56
C LYS A 126 6.69 -17.29 7.44
N GLY A 127 6.31 -17.99 6.36
CA GLY A 127 4.95 -18.48 6.12
C GLY A 127 4.03 -17.50 5.40
N LEU A 128 4.56 -16.47 4.72
CA LEU A 128 3.72 -15.60 3.91
C LEU A 128 3.16 -16.36 2.70
N SER A 129 1.89 -16.13 2.40
CA SER A 129 1.25 -16.76 1.23
C SER A 129 1.89 -16.26 -0.09
N PRO A 130 1.92 -17.08 -1.15
CA PRO A 130 2.39 -16.65 -2.47
C PRO A 130 1.66 -15.43 -3.02
N ASN A 131 0.36 -15.27 -2.69
CA ASN A 131 -0.39 -14.08 -3.10
C ASN A 131 0.13 -12.81 -2.40
N THR A 132 0.55 -12.92 -1.15
CA THR A 132 1.19 -11.80 -0.43
C THR A 132 2.52 -11.42 -1.09
N LEU A 133 3.34 -12.40 -1.46
CA LEU A 133 4.61 -12.15 -2.16
C LEU A 133 4.39 -11.44 -3.50
N ARG A 134 3.36 -11.80 -4.26
CA ARG A 134 2.98 -11.08 -5.49
C ARG A 134 2.69 -9.60 -5.24
N HIS A 135 1.97 -9.29 -4.15
CA HIS A 135 1.74 -7.91 -3.76
C HIS A 135 3.03 -7.21 -3.33
N GLN A 136 3.93 -7.91 -2.65
CA GLN A 136 5.23 -7.35 -2.26
C GLN A 136 6.07 -7.02 -3.49
N VAL A 137 6.17 -7.94 -4.46
CA VAL A 137 6.86 -7.70 -5.74
C VAL A 137 6.29 -6.48 -6.45
N ALA A 138 4.97 -6.37 -6.55
CA ALA A 138 4.32 -5.22 -7.17
C ALA A 138 4.57 -3.90 -6.40
N ALA A 139 4.76 -3.96 -5.08
CA ALA A 139 5.13 -2.81 -4.27
C ALA A 139 6.59 -2.38 -4.45
N LEU A 140 7.50 -3.34 -4.68
CA LEU A 140 8.93 -3.10 -4.92
C LEU A 140 9.18 -2.62 -6.36
N ALA A 141 8.42 -3.09 -7.35
CA ALA A 141 8.62 -2.72 -8.75
C ALA A 141 8.31 -1.25 -9.09
N THR A 142 7.78 -0.48 -8.15
CA THR A 142 7.37 0.91 -8.35
C THR A 142 8.37 1.95 -7.87
N VAL A 143 9.33 1.52 -7.05
CA VAL A 143 10.43 2.34 -6.56
C VAL A 143 11.64 2.15 -7.47
#